data_AF-B8HUJ8-F1
#
_entry.id   AF-B8HUJ8-F1
#
_cell.length_a   1.000
_cell.length_b   1.000
_cell.length_c   1.000
_cell.angle_alpha   90.00
_cell.angle_beta   90.00
_cell.angle_gamma   90.00
#
_symmetry.space_group_name_H-M   'P 1'
#
loop_
_entity.id
_entity.type
_entity.pdbx_description
1 polymer ?
#
loop_
_entity_poly.entity_id
_entity_poly.type
_entity_poly.pdbx_seq_one_letter_code
_entity_poly.pdbx_strand_id
1 'polypeptide(L)'
;MKEKLQELIGQPNVWLHIKSSNGWVRNVQILEVTNETLTFRYEHETENERRCWEKTTRIENISEIDVKLIAYPKENQEINTLKSKLEDLLERE
;
A
#
# COMPACT_ATOMS: atom_id res chain seq x y z
N MET A 1 -10.37 9.60 8.59
CA MET A 1 -9.59 9.20 7.39
C MET A 1 -8.22 8.64 7.76
N LYS A 2 -7.48 9.29 8.67
CA LYS A 2 -6.22 8.75 9.23
C LYS A 2 -6.32 7.31 9.74
N GLU A 3 -7.29 7.02 10.61
CA GLU A 3 -7.47 5.67 11.19
C GLU A 3 -7.65 4.61 10.11
N LYS A 4 -8.52 4.88 9.13
CA LYS A 4 -8.70 4.00 7.96
C LYS A 4 -7.39 3.76 7.19
N LEU A 5 -6.57 4.79 7.00
CA LEU A 5 -5.27 4.65 6.33
C LEU A 5 -4.30 3.82 7.17
N GLN A 6 -4.34 3.94 8.51
CA GLN A 6 -3.53 3.15 9.42
C GLN A 6 -3.89 1.66 9.36
N GLU A 7 -5.17 1.33 9.28
CA GLU A 7 -5.64 -0.06 9.11
C GLU A 7 -5.21 -0.67 7.76
N LEU A 8 -4.93 0.17 6.77
CA LEU A 8 -4.53 -0.23 5.43
C LEU A 8 -3.00 -0.31 5.25
N ILE A 9 -2.21 -0.07 6.29
CA ILE A 9 -0.75 -0.27 6.27
C ILE A 9 -0.46 -1.73 5.92
N GLY A 10 0.40 -1.95 4.92
CA GLY A 10 0.77 -3.30 4.46
C GLY A 10 -0.33 -4.04 3.68
N GLN A 11 -1.53 -3.50 3.51
CA GLN A 11 -2.58 -4.11 2.70
C GLN A 11 -2.27 -3.96 1.20
N PRO A 12 -2.41 -5.03 0.39
CA PRO A 12 -2.29 -4.94 -1.06
C PRO A 12 -3.55 -4.35 -1.70
N ASN A 13 -3.45 -3.91 -2.96
CA ASN A 13 -4.58 -3.47 -3.80
C ASN A 13 -5.36 -2.25 -3.27
N VAL A 14 -4.69 -1.37 -2.51
CA VAL A 14 -5.26 -0.09 -2.10
C VAL A 14 -5.12 0.90 -3.25
N TRP A 15 -6.17 1.66 -3.52
CA TRP A 15 -6.21 2.72 -4.52
C TRP A 15 -6.50 4.04 -3.82
N LEU A 16 -5.72 5.08 -4.16
CA LEU A 16 -5.83 6.40 -3.55
C LEU A 16 -6.20 7.43 -4.60
N HIS A 17 -7.23 8.23 -4.35
CA HIS A 17 -7.51 9.40 -5.15
C HIS A 17 -6.82 10.63 -4.55
N ILE A 18 -5.87 11.21 -5.30
CA ILE A 18 -5.06 12.34 -4.86
C ILE A 18 -5.54 13.62 -5.55
N LYS A 19 -6.04 14.58 -4.77
CA LYS A 19 -6.53 15.87 -5.24
C LYS A 19 -5.46 16.65 -6.03
N SER A 20 -4.23 16.67 -5.53
CA SER A 20 -3.14 17.46 -6.13
C SER A 20 -2.63 16.89 -7.46
N SER A 21 -2.86 15.61 -7.74
CA SER A 21 -2.50 14.96 -9.00
C SER A 21 -3.72 14.68 -9.89
N ASN A 22 -4.90 15.10 -9.45
CA ASN A 22 -6.21 14.92 -10.10
C ASN A 22 -6.43 13.53 -10.69
N GLY A 23 -6.17 12.49 -9.89
CA GLY A 23 -6.31 11.12 -10.38
C GLY A 23 -6.11 10.05 -9.34
N TRP A 24 -6.42 8.82 -9.77
CA TRP A 24 -6.25 7.59 -9.01
C TRP A 24 -4.82 7.07 -9.15
N VAL A 25 -4.18 6.86 -8.01
CA VAL A 25 -2.98 6.02 -7.91
C VAL A 25 -3.43 4.63 -7.51
N ARG A 26 -3.20 3.66 -8.39
CA ARG A 26 -3.65 2.28 -8.23
C ARG A 26 -2.53 1.42 -7.66
N ASN A 27 -2.94 0.32 -7.02
CA ASN A 27 -2.05 -0.68 -6.44
C ASN A 27 -0.96 -0.06 -5.56
N VAL A 28 -1.38 0.86 -4.69
CA VAL A 28 -0.46 1.46 -3.73
C VAL A 28 -0.25 0.51 -2.56
N GLN A 29 0.96 0.52 -2.02
CA GLN A 29 1.29 -0.07 -0.74
C GLN A 29 1.52 1.07 0.24
N ILE A 30 0.68 1.16 1.27
CA ILE A 30 0.88 2.13 2.35
C ILE A 30 2.04 1.65 3.23
N LEU A 31 3.06 2.49 3.36
CA LEU A 31 4.25 2.20 4.16
C LEU A 31 4.14 2.82 5.55
N GLU A 32 3.71 4.08 5.62
CA GLU A 32 3.62 4.81 6.88
C GLU A 32 2.49 5.83 6.85
N VAL A 33 1.80 5.98 7.98
CA VAL A 33 0.79 7.00 8.21
C VAL A 33 1.13 7.76 9.49
N THR A 34 1.46 9.05 9.35
CA THR A 34 1.72 9.93 10.49
C THR A 34 0.44 10.71 10.86
N ASN A 35 0.56 11.78 11.65
CA ASN A 35 -0.59 12.65 11.96
C ASN A 35 -1.11 13.41 10.73
N GLU A 36 -0.23 13.81 9.81
CA GLU A 36 -0.58 14.72 8.71
C GLU A 36 -0.15 14.19 7.34
N THR A 37 0.76 13.23 7.30
CA THR A 37 1.32 12.68 6.06
C THR A 37 1.06 11.19 5.91
N LEU A 38 0.99 10.78 4.65
CA LEU A 38 0.86 9.42 4.18
C LEU A 38 2.03 9.14 3.24
N THR A 39 2.84 8.13 3.55
CA THR A 39 3.90 7.64 2.68
C THR A 39 3.46 6.32 2.08
N PHE A 40 3.46 6.24 0.76
CA PHE A 40 3.06 5.05 0.02
C PHE A 40 3.99 4.80 -1.16
N ARG A 41 4.09 3.52 -1.52
CA ARG A 41 4.77 3.05 -2.71
C ARG A 41 3.74 2.75 -3.79
N TYR A 42 4.06 3.05 -5.04
CA TYR A 42 3.24 2.66 -6.17
C TYR A 42 4.13 2.22 -7.32
N GLU A 43 3.59 1.34 -8.14
CA GLU A 43 4.28 0.78 -9.29
C GLU A 43 3.63 1.28 -10.57
N HIS A 44 4.47 1.61 -11.55
CA HIS A 44 4.04 1.81 -12.92
C HIS A 44 4.73 0.72 -13.74
N GLU A 45 3.92 -0.12 -14.34
CA GLU A 45 4.37 -1.15 -15.26
C GLU A 45 4.14 -0.66 -16.68
N THR A 46 5.21 -0.63 -17.48
CA THR A 46 5.18 -0.42 -18.93
C THR A 46 5.69 -1.70 -19.60
N GLU A 47 5.42 -1.90 -20.89
CA GLU A 47 5.81 -3.12 -21.62
C GLU A 47 7.31 -3.49 -21.51
N ASN A 48 8.17 -2.50 -21.25
CA ASN A 48 9.62 -2.70 -21.19
C ASN A 48 10.23 -2.48 -19.80
N GLU A 49 9.50 -1.91 -18.83
CA GLU A 49 10.07 -1.56 -17.54
C GLU A 49 9.02 -1.49 -16.43
N ARG A 50 9.37 -2.08 -15.28
CA ARG A 50 8.65 -1.91 -14.01
C ARG A 50 9.43 -0.97 -13.12
N ARG A 51 8.82 0.17 -12.79
CA ARG A 51 9.39 1.17 -11.90
C ARG A 51 8.55 1.28 -10.63
N CYS A 52 9.24 1.34 -9.50
CA CYS A 52 8.65 1.56 -8.19
C CYS A 52 8.99 2.98 -7.74
N TRP A 53 7.99 3.74 -7.29
CA TRP A 53 8.21 5.04 -6.68
C TRP A 53 7.62 5.07 -5.28
N GLU A 54 8.31 5.79 -4.41
CA GLU A 54 7.82 6.14 -3.09
C GLU A 54 7.41 7.62 -3.10
N LYS A 55 6.23 7.90 -2.52
CA LYS A 55 5.69 9.26 -2.47
C LYS A 55 5.09 9.52 -1.10
N THR A 56 5.43 10.68 -0.55
CA THR A 56 4.80 11.21 0.66
C THR A 56 3.85 12.34 0.27
N THR A 57 2.62 12.29 0.77
CA THR A 57 1.64 13.36 0.59
C THR A 57 0.89 13.66 1.87
N ARG A 58 0.25 14.82 1.96
CA ARG A 58 -0.59 15.15 3.12
C ARG A 58 -1.90 14.40 3.05
N ILE A 59 -2.41 13.94 4.20
CA ILE A 59 -3.67 13.20 4.29
C ILE A 59 -4.84 14.05 3.77
N GLU A 60 -4.80 15.38 3.94
CA GLU A 60 -5.80 16.31 3.40
C GLU A 60 -5.95 16.28 1.87
N ASN A 61 -4.89 15.86 1.17
CA ASN A 61 -4.85 15.73 -0.28
C ASN A 61 -5.49 14.42 -0.78
N ILE A 62 -5.77 13.47 0.11
CA ILE A 62 -6.50 12.26 -0.23
C ILE A 62 -8.00 12.59 -0.15
N SER A 63 -8.72 12.45 -1.26
CA SER A 63 -10.17 12.63 -1.23
C SER A 63 -10.89 11.32 -0.96
N GLU A 64 -10.42 10.22 -1.56
CA GLU A 64 -11.11 8.94 -1.57
C GLU A 64 -10.08 7.80 -1.50
N ILE A 65 -10.53 6.69 -0.89
CA ILE A 65 -9.77 5.46 -0.74
C ILE A 65 -10.68 4.35 -1.21
N ASP A 66 -10.18 3.52 -2.13
CA ASP A 66 -10.86 2.32 -2.57
C ASP A 66 -9.92 1.12 -2.35
N VAL A 67 -10.48 -0.02 -1.95
CA VAL A 67 -9.72 -1.24 -1.68
C VAL A 67 -10.33 -2.32 -2.53
N LYS A 68 -9.59 -2.75 -3.55
CA LYS A 68 -10.05 -3.85 -4.38
C LYS A 68 -9.94 -5.14 -3.59
N LEU A 69 -11.08 -5.66 -3.13
CA LEU A 69 -11.19 -6.99 -2.54
C LEU A 69 -10.93 -8.03 -3.63
N ILE A 70 -9.66 -8.40 -3.80
CA ILE A 70 -9.30 -9.58 -4.58
C ILE A 70 -9.46 -10.77 -3.64
N ALA A 71 -10.42 -11.64 -3.92
CA ALA A 71 -10.53 -12.91 -3.23
C ALA A 71 -9.33 -13.77 -3.62
N TYR A 72 -8.28 -13.74 -2.80
CA TYR A 72 -7.19 -14.69 -2.90
C TYR A 72 -7.69 -16.06 -2.40
N PRO A 73 -7.45 -17.17 -3.11
CA PRO A 73 -7.66 -18.49 -2.54
C PRO A 73 -6.84 -18.58 -1.23
N LYS A 74 -7.45 -19.13 -0.17
CA LYS A 74 -6.91 -19.14 1.21
C LYS A 74 -5.44 -19.58 1.29
N GLU A 75 -5.05 -20.48 0.39
CA GLU A 75 -3.70 -21.01 0.23
C GLU A 75 -2.61 -19.93 0.11
N ASN A 76 -2.89 -18.78 -0.50
CA ASN A 76 -1.91 -17.69 -0.65
C ASN A 76 -1.77 -16.78 0.58
N GLN A 77 -2.74 -16.77 1.50
CA GLN A 77 -2.61 -16.01 2.76
C GLN A 77 -1.60 -16.68 3.70
N GLU A 78 -1.55 -18.01 3.70
CA GLU A 78 -0.59 -18.78 4.49
C GLU A 78 0.85 -18.46 4.08
N ILE A 79 1.12 -18.29 2.79
CA ILE A 79 2.46 -17.95 2.26
C ILE A 79 2.95 -16.60 2.78
N ASN A 80 2.10 -15.56 2.76
CA ASN A 80 2.46 -14.24 3.29
C ASN A 80 2.67 -14.27 4.81
N THR A 81 1.87 -15.06 5.53
CA THR A 81 2.01 -15.23 6.98
C THR A 81 3.31 -15.98 7.31
N LEU A 82 3.67 -17.00 6.51
CA LEU A 82 4.92 -17.73 6.64
C LEU A 82 6.12 -16.83 6.36
N LYS A 83 6.04 -15.99 5.32
CA LYS A 83 7.10 -15.06 4.96
C LYS A 83 7.41 -14.08 6.09
N SER A 84 6.37 -13.47 6.65
CA SER A 84 6.51 -12.56 7.80
C SER A 84 7.13 -13.25 9.02
N LYS A 85 6.72 -14.50 9.32
CA LYS A 85 7.36 -15.28 10.40
C LYS A 85 8.82 -15.61 10.12
N LEU A 86 9.18 -15.84 8.87
CA LEU A 86 10.55 -16.13 8.47
C LEU A 86 11.43 -14.89 8.61
N GLU A 87 10.90 -13.71 8.24
CA GLU A 87 11.56 -12.41 8.41
C GLU A 87 11.83 -12.12 9.90
N ASP A 88 10.83 -12.35 10.77
CA ASP A 88 10.97 -12.25 12.23
C ASP A 88 12.04 -13.18 12.82
N LEU A 89 12.25 -14.36 12.23
CA LEU A 89 13.26 -15.32 12.68
C LEU A 89 14.66 -14.94 12.22
N LEU A 90 14.78 -14.42 11.00
CA LEU A 90 16.06 -13.97 10.44
C LEU A 90 16.59 -12.71 11.13
N GLU A 91 15.71 -11.83 11.64
CA GLU A 91 16.12 -10.66 12.43
C GLU A 91 16.58 -11.00 13.87
N ARG A 92 16.40 -12.26 14.31
CA ARG A 92 16.76 -12.73 15.66
C ARG A 92 18.09 -13.49 15.72
N GLU A 93 18.75 -13.75 14.60
CA GLU A 93 20.10 -14.31 14.50
C GLU A 93 21.16 -13.22 14.29
#